data_AF-A0A2V1BZ44-F1
#
_entry.id   AF-A0A2V1BZ44-F1
#
_cell.length_a   1.000
_cell.length_b   1.000
_cell.length_c   1.000
_cell.angle_alpha   90.00
_cell.angle_beta   90.00
_cell.angle_gamma   90.00
#
_symmetry.space_group_name_H-M   'P 1'
#
loop_
_entity.id
_entity.type
_entity.pdbx_description
1 polymer ?
#
loop_
_entity_poly.entity_id
_entity_poly.type
_entity_poly.pdbx_seq_one_letter_code
_entity_poly.pdbx_strand_id
1 'polypeptide(L)'
;MDTRTSHDDTATFPFLFEPPNPSDTPQDLFKNEHRYIRKTDSREILFYTDGACLRNGQSNPQAGCAFVHRPSAYAQDGTLTHAGTVGFSLEEKGPTGAMYKHTSNRAELRAVIAVLQFRDWSVDCNAGWRSIVIATDSEYVAVGATSWATKWEVGGWKTYDRKLQRRIDVKNQDLWQLLLAEVRKLHSRGVNVSFWRIPRELNSRADKFAREVAQSEGRPDYEVIIPTGPVGIGSKP
;
A
#
# COMPACT_ATOMS: atom_id res chain seq x y z
N MET A 1 36.30 30.83 -0.26
CA MET A 1 35.84 29.57 -0.88
C MET A 1 34.88 28.94 0.10
N ASP A 2 33.60 29.33 0.02
CA ASP A 2 32.57 28.84 0.92
C ASP A 2 32.05 27.50 0.43
N THR A 3 32.45 26.42 1.10
CA THR A 3 31.81 25.11 0.97
C THR A 3 30.48 25.17 1.69
N ARG A 4 29.46 25.63 0.96
CA ARG A 4 28.05 25.48 1.32
C ARG A 4 27.72 23.99 1.25
N THR A 5 27.81 23.30 2.38
CA THR A 5 27.32 21.93 2.54
C THR A 5 25.83 21.93 2.18
N SER A 6 25.53 21.34 1.03
CA SER A 6 24.19 21.15 0.51
C SER A 6 23.38 20.26 1.46
N HIS A 7 22.31 20.82 1.99
CA HIS A 7 21.08 20.21 2.47
C HIS A 7 21.13 18.70 2.76
N ASP A 8 21.05 18.39 4.05
CA ASP A 8 20.73 17.08 4.61
C ASP A 8 19.41 16.57 4.00
N ASP A 9 19.50 15.66 3.02
CA ASP A 9 18.38 14.85 2.52
C ASP A 9 17.96 13.90 3.66
N THR A 10 17.19 14.43 4.62
CA THR A 10 16.71 13.67 5.77
C THR A 10 15.95 12.45 5.26
N ALA A 11 16.50 11.26 5.51
CA ALA A 11 15.90 9.99 5.11
C ALA A 11 14.45 9.92 5.61
N THR A 12 13.49 10.12 4.71
CA THR A 12 12.07 10.07 5.06
C THR A 12 11.62 8.62 5.10
N PHE A 13 11.01 8.23 6.22
CA PHE A 13 10.43 6.92 6.45
C PHE A 13 8.94 7.07 6.80
N PRO A 14 8.11 6.06 6.48
CA PRO A 14 6.74 6.05 6.96
C PRO A 14 6.70 5.83 8.49
N PHE A 15 5.64 6.31 9.13
CA PHE A 15 5.46 6.21 10.58
C PHE A 15 4.21 5.40 10.95
N LEU A 16 4.14 4.96 12.20
CA LEU A 16 2.96 4.26 12.71
C LEU A 16 1.83 5.28 12.90
N PHE A 17 0.65 4.97 12.37
CA PHE A 17 -0.54 5.75 12.65
C PHE A 17 -1.00 5.45 14.08
N GLU A 18 -1.08 6.49 14.89
CA GLU A 18 -1.56 6.41 16.27
C GLU A 18 -2.99 6.96 16.33
N PRO A 19 -4.02 6.09 16.49
CA PRO A 19 -5.37 6.57 16.67
C PRO A 19 -5.49 7.35 17.99
N PRO A 20 -6.36 8.39 18.07
CA PRO A 20 -6.57 9.16 19.29
C PRO A 20 -6.88 8.29 20.52
N ASN A 21 -7.67 7.23 20.34
CA ASN A 21 -7.88 6.18 21.33
C ASN A 21 -7.42 4.83 20.77
N PRO A 22 -6.76 3.98 21.59
CA PRO A 22 -6.33 2.65 21.15
C PRO A 22 -7.46 1.73 20.66
N SER A 23 -8.71 1.99 21.06
CA SER A 23 -9.90 1.25 20.63
C SER A 23 -10.58 1.83 19.39
N ASP A 24 -10.14 2.98 18.88
CA ASP A 24 -10.74 3.56 17.69
C ASP A 24 -10.55 2.61 16.51
N THR A 25 -11.60 2.46 15.72
CA THR A 25 -11.58 1.74 14.45
C THR A 25 -11.47 2.71 13.29
N PRO A 26 -11.10 2.23 12.09
CA PRO A 26 -11.23 3.01 10.88
C PRO A 26 -12.59 3.69 10.69
N GLN A 27 -13.69 3.04 11.06
CA GLN A 27 -15.05 3.56 10.94
C GLN A 27 -15.33 4.70 11.94
N ASP A 28 -14.64 4.71 13.08
CA ASP A 28 -14.73 5.79 14.06
C ASP A 28 -14.03 7.05 13.55
N LEU A 29 -12.90 6.91 12.85
CA LEU A 29 -12.05 8.03 12.43
C LEU A 29 -12.32 8.52 11.00
N PHE A 30 -12.74 7.65 10.10
CA PHE A 30 -12.89 7.94 8.67
C PHE A 30 -14.33 7.80 8.21
N LYS A 31 -14.74 8.65 7.27
CA LYS A 31 -16.08 8.61 6.68
C LYS A 31 -16.26 7.35 5.84
N ASN A 32 -17.46 6.78 5.82
CA ASN A 32 -17.81 5.62 5.01
C ASN A 32 -18.83 5.99 3.92
N GLU A 33 -18.49 7.02 3.13
CA GLU A 33 -19.36 7.58 2.08
C GLU A 33 -18.72 7.42 0.69
N HIS A 34 -18.20 8.51 0.11
CA HIS A 34 -17.57 8.50 -1.21
C HIS A 34 -16.11 8.03 -1.17
N ARG A 35 -15.40 8.32 -0.08
CA ARG A 35 -14.01 7.94 0.21
C ARG A 35 -13.81 7.89 1.72
N TYR A 36 -12.76 7.19 2.17
CA TYR A 36 -12.39 7.12 3.58
C TYR A 36 -11.61 8.35 4.02
N ILE A 37 -12.27 9.51 4.04
CA ILE A 37 -11.68 10.79 4.44
C ILE A 37 -11.76 10.92 5.96
N ARG A 38 -10.68 11.38 6.61
CA ARG A 38 -10.66 11.58 8.06
C ARG A 38 -11.74 12.59 8.45
N LYS A 39 -12.52 12.27 9.50
CA LYS A 39 -13.63 13.12 9.96
C LYS A 39 -13.15 14.50 10.45
N THR A 40 -11.94 14.56 10.99
CA THR A 40 -11.32 15.77 11.55
C THR A 40 -10.31 16.46 10.62
N ASP A 41 -9.91 15.82 9.53
CA ASP A 41 -8.97 16.38 8.55
C ASP A 41 -9.37 15.99 7.13
N SER A 42 -9.92 16.95 6.39
CA SER A 42 -10.34 16.73 5.00
C SER A 42 -9.22 16.41 4.02
N ARG A 43 -7.93 16.54 4.42
CA ARG A 43 -6.75 16.21 3.62
C ARG A 43 -6.03 14.94 4.08
N GLU A 44 -6.66 14.12 4.92
CA GLU A 44 -6.20 12.78 5.28
C GLU A 44 -7.16 11.70 4.76
N ILE A 45 -6.60 10.66 4.14
CA ILE A 45 -7.36 9.56 3.53
C ILE A 45 -6.82 8.20 3.95
N LEU A 46 -7.72 7.24 4.14
CA LEU A 46 -7.42 5.86 4.48
C LEU A 46 -7.59 4.91 3.27
N PHE A 47 -6.72 3.92 3.18
CA PHE A 47 -6.84 2.78 2.28
C PHE A 47 -6.70 1.48 3.06
N TYR A 48 -7.48 0.47 2.67
CA TYR A 48 -7.30 -0.90 3.17
C TYR A 48 -6.48 -1.69 2.17
N THR A 49 -5.56 -2.53 2.64
CA THR A 49 -4.72 -3.38 1.78
C THR A 49 -4.62 -4.80 2.32
N ASP A 50 -4.56 -5.78 1.42
CA ASP A 50 -4.32 -7.18 1.77
C ASP A 50 -3.62 -7.91 0.62
N GLY A 51 -2.85 -8.95 0.97
CA GLY A 51 -2.26 -9.89 0.04
C GLY A 51 -2.51 -11.35 0.46
N ALA A 52 -3.01 -12.14 -0.48
CA ALA A 52 -3.27 -13.56 -0.27
C ALA A 52 -2.37 -14.41 -1.17
N CYS A 53 -1.94 -15.57 -0.68
CA CYS A 53 -1.20 -16.55 -1.48
C CYS A 53 -1.72 -17.96 -1.22
N LEU A 54 -2.32 -18.58 -2.22
CA LEU A 54 -2.61 -20.00 -2.24
C LEU A 54 -1.30 -20.79 -2.35
N ARG A 55 -1.25 -21.94 -1.68
CA ARG A 55 -0.07 -22.83 -1.70
C ARG A 55 1.23 -22.10 -1.30
N ASN A 56 1.14 -21.17 -0.35
CA ASN A 56 2.28 -20.38 0.13
C ASN A 56 3.40 -21.30 0.64
N GLY A 57 4.60 -21.15 0.09
CA GLY A 57 5.76 -22.01 0.41
C GLY A 57 5.74 -23.42 -0.22
N GLN A 58 4.73 -23.75 -1.03
CA GLN A 58 4.59 -25.03 -1.72
C GLN A 58 4.85 -24.87 -3.23
N SER A 59 4.60 -25.92 -4.01
CA SER A 59 4.68 -25.87 -5.48
C SER A 59 3.52 -25.07 -6.07
N ASN A 60 3.81 -24.35 -7.17
CA ASN A 60 2.84 -23.53 -7.92
C ASN A 60 2.03 -22.54 -7.04
N PRO A 61 2.70 -21.66 -6.25
CA PRO A 61 2.00 -20.67 -5.45
C PRO A 61 1.31 -19.64 -6.35
N GLN A 62 0.07 -19.27 -6.02
CA GLN A 62 -0.70 -18.24 -6.72
C GLN A 62 -1.07 -17.17 -5.71
N ALA A 63 -0.74 -15.91 -6.01
CA ALA A 63 -0.98 -14.82 -5.09
C ALA A 63 -1.74 -13.68 -5.75
N GLY A 64 -2.60 -13.06 -4.96
CA GLY A 64 -3.41 -11.92 -5.33
C GLY A 64 -3.21 -10.80 -4.34
N CYS A 65 -3.25 -9.58 -4.85
CA CYS A 65 -3.12 -8.34 -4.10
C CYS A 65 -4.45 -7.59 -4.21
N ALA A 66 -4.86 -6.89 -3.15
CA ALA A 66 -6.01 -6.01 -3.23
C ALA A 66 -5.86 -4.76 -2.36
N PHE A 67 -6.48 -3.67 -2.81
CA PHE A 67 -6.68 -2.50 -1.97
C PHE A 67 -8.08 -1.89 -2.16
N VAL A 68 -8.57 -1.21 -1.12
CA VAL A 68 -9.86 -0.54 -1.09
C VAL A 68 -9.65 0.95 -0.85
N HIS A 69 -10.01 1.76 -1.83
CA HIS A 69 -9.85 3.23 -1.80
C HIS A 69 -11.17 3.99 -1.59
N ARG A 70 -12.31 3.28 -1.64
CA ARG A 70 -13.62 3.84 -1.28
C ARG A 70 -14.65 2.76 -0.89
N PRO A 71 -15.71 3.14 -0.17
CA PRO A 71 -16.81 2.25 0.16
C PRO A 71 -17.49 1.62 -1.06
N SER A 72 -18.20 0.53 -0.82
CA SER A 72 -19.07 -0.06 -1.85
C SER A 72 -20.20 0.91 -2.15
N ALA A 73 -20.66 0.92 -3.39
CA ALA A 73 -21.78 1.76 -3.82
C ALA A 73 -22.82 0.89 -4.52
N TYR A 74 -24.09 1.21 -4.37
CA TYR A 74 -25.13 0.53 -5.14
C TYR A 74 -25.19 1.09 -6.55
N ALA A 75 -25.28 0.21 -7.54
CA ALA A 75 -25.66 0.59 -8.91
C ALA A 75 -27.15 0.93 -8.96
N GLN A 76 -27.60 1.51 -10.08
CA GLN A 76 -28.99 1.93 -10.27
C GLN A 76 -29.99 0.78 -10.16
N ASP A 77 -29.55 -0.45 -10.42
CA ASP A 77 -30.33 -1.69 -10.31
C ASP A 77 -30.38 -2.26 -8.88
N GLY A 78 -29.76 -1.60 -7.90
CA GLY A 78 -29.66 -2.08 -6.51
C GLY A 78 -28.56 -3.12 -6.29
N THR A 79 -27.71 -3.40 -7.29
CA THR A 79 -26.57 -4.31 -7.14
C THR A 79 -25.45 -3.62 -6.35
N LEU A 80 -24.90 -4.27 -5.33
CA LEU A 80 -23.75 -3.76 -4.58
C LEU A 80 -22.50 -3.82 -5.46
N THR A 81 -21.97 -2.66 -5.84
CA THR A 81 -20.71 -2.56 -6.59
C THR A 81 -19.54 -2.41 -5.64
N HIS A 82 -18.49 -3.19 -5.91
CA HIS A 82 -17.20 -3.05 -5.25
C HIS A 82 -16.26 -2.14 -6.04
N ALA A 83 -16.80 -1.15 -6.77
CA ALA A 83 -16.03 -0.28 -7.67
C ALA A 83 -14.99 0.63 -6.97
N GLY A 84 -14.85 0.50 -5.65
CA GLY A 84 -13.76 1.08 -4.84
C GLY A 84 -12.65 0.10 -4.47
N THR A 85 -12.68 -1.10 -5.03
CA THR A 85 -11.69 -2.16 -4.77
C THR A 85 -10.96 -2.47 -6.06
N VAL A 86 -9.65 -2.54 -5.96
CA VAL A 86 -8.76 -2.99 -7.02
C VAL A 86 -8.14 -4.29 -6.57
N GLY A 87 -8.21 -5.33 -7.40
CA GLY A 87 -7.59 -6.62 -7.14
C GLY A 87 -6.82 -7.10 -8.37
N PHE A 88 -5.60 -7.57 -8.19
CA PHE A 88 -4.66 -7.90 -9.27
C PHE A 88 -3.67 -9.00 -8.86
N SER A 89 -3.22 -9.79 -9.84
CA SER A 89 -2.28 -10.90 -9.61
C SER A 89 -0.92 -10.35 -9.16
N LEU A 90 -0.27 -11.01 -8.20
CA LEU A 90 1.13 -10.68 -7.90
C LEU A 90 1.98 -11.00 -9.14
N GLU A 91 2.90 -10.09 -9.48
CA GLU A 91 3.77 -10.27 -10.64
C GLU A 91 4.91 -11.26 -10.34
N GLU A 92 5.26 -12.09 -11.33
CA GLU A 92 6.41 -13.00 -11.22
C GLU A 92 7.75 -12.25 -11.29
N LYS A 93 7.77 -11.10 -11.97
CA LYS A 93 8.95 -10.22 -12.07
C LYS A 93 8.86 -9.12 -11.03
N GLY A 94 9.89 -9.01 -10.20
CA GLY A 94 10.03 -7.91 -9.25
C GLY A 94 10.42 -6.59 -9.95
N PRO A 95 10.53 -5.49 -9.20
CA PRO A 95 10.83 -4.16 -9.73
C PRO A 95 12.14 -4.05 -10.54
N THR A 96 13.09 -4.96 -10.30
CA THR A 96 14.39 -5.03 -10.99
C THR A 96 14.39 -5.98 -12.19
N GLY A 97 13.25 -6.59 -12.51
CA GLY A 97 13.10 -7.61 -13.57
C GLY A 97 13.48 -9.03 -13.15
N ALA A 98 13.99 -9.23 -11.93
CA ALA A 98 14.30 -10.57 -11.41
C ALA A 98 13.03 -11.38 -11.14
N MET A 99 13.09 -12.70 -11.35
CA MET A 99 11.97 -13.62 -11.11
C MET A 99 11.86 -13.99 -9.63
N TYR A 100 10.64 -13.94 -9.10
CA TYR A 100 10.33 -14.32 -7.71
C TYR A 100 9.14 -15.26 -7.66
N LYS A 101 9.16 -16.18 -6.68
CA LYS A 101 7.98 -16.99 -6.37
C LYS A 101 6.93 -16.14 -5.66
N HIS A 102 5.67 -16.44 -5.93
CA HIS A 102 4.57 -15.89 -5.17
C HIS A 102 4.65 -16.30 -3.70
N THR A 103 4.44 -15.33 -2.81
CA THR A 103 4.34 -15.53 -1.36
C THR A 103 3.34 -14.53 -0.81
N SER A 104 2.74 -14.84 0.35
CA SER A 104 1.85 -13.90 1.04
C SER A 104 2.55 -12.56 1.31
N ASN A 105 3.77 -12.59 1.84
CA ASN A 105 4.52 -11.37 2.19
C ASN A 105 4.80 -10.46 0.99
N ARG A 106 5.05 -11.04 -0.21
CA ARG A 106 5.23 -10.23 -1.42
C ARG A 106 3.91 -9.61 -1.87
N ALA A 107 2.81 -10.36 -1.80
CA ALA A 107 1.48 -9.85 -2.15
C ALA A 107 1.05 -8.70 -1.24
N GLU A 108 1.29 -8.84 0.06
CA GLU A 108 0.99 -7.82 1.08
C GLU A 108 1.76 -6.51 0.80
N LEU A 109 3.07 -6.60 0.56
CA LEU A 109 3.87 -5.42 0.19
C LEU A 109 3.43 -4.80 -1.13
N ARG A 110 3.14 -5.64 -2.12
CA ARG A 110 2.76 -5.19 -3.46
C ARG A 110 1.41 -4.48 -3.46
N ALA A 111 0.46 -4.92 -2.63
CA ALA A 111 -0.84 -4.26 -2.43
C ALA A 111 -0.67 -2.81 -1.93
N VAL A 112 0.23 -2.59 -0.96
CA VAL A 112 0.55 -1.24 -0.47
C VAL A 112 1.20 -0.39 -1.56
N ILE A 113 2.21 -0.93 -2.24
CA ILE A 113 2.89 -0.22 -3.33
C ILE A 113 1.89 0.18 -4.43
N ALA A 114 0.92 -0.68 -4.74
CA ALA A 114 -0.14 -0.37 -5.69
C ALA A 114 -0.98 0.84 -5.26
N VAL A 115 -1.31 0.98 -3.97
CA VAL A 115 -1.97 2.19 -3.45
C VAL A 115 -1.12 3.41 -3.73
N LEU A 116 0.17 3.39 -3.38
CA LEU A 116 1.05 4.55 -3.57
C LEU A 116 1.22 4.93 -5.05
N GLN A 117 1.16 3.93 -5.95
CA GLN A 117 1.29 4.10 -7.40
C GLN A 117 -0.03 4.32 -8.15
N PHE A 118 -1.18 4.21 -7.48
CA PHE A 118 -2.49 4.22 -8.15
C PHE A 118 -2.82 5.54 -8.85
N ARG A 119 -2.33 6.66 -8.31
CA ARG A 119 -2.45 7.99 -8.91
C ARG A 119 -1.53 8.97 -8.21
N ASP A 120 -1.45 10.18 -8.74
CA ASP A 120 -0.79 11.28 -8.05
C ASP A 120 -1.66 11.82 -6.91
N TRP A 121 -1.38 11.35 -5.69
CA TRP A 121 -2.11 11.75 -4.48
C TRP A 121 -1.92 13.22 -4.11
N SER A 122 -0.88 13.88 -4.63
CA SER A 122 -0.60 15.29 -4.33
C SER A 122 -1.51 16.28 -5.08
N VAL A 123 -2.20 15.82 -6.13
CA VAL A 123 -3.10 16.63 -6.96
C VAL A 123 -4.50 16.02 -7.13
N ASP A 124 -4.77 14.89 -6.48
CA ASP A 124 -6.07 14.24 -6.50
C ASP A 124 -7.17 15.15 -5.91
N CYS A 125 -8.37 15.11 -6.49
CA CYS A 125 -9.52 15.93 -6.10
C CYS A 125 -9.27 17.46 -6.07
N ASN A 126 -8.44 17.99 -6.98
CA ASN A 126 -8.09 19.43 -7.16
C ASN A 126 -7.29 20.09 -6.03
N ALA A 127 -7.20 19.49 -4.84
CA ALA A 127 -6.48 20.05 -3.68
C ALA A 127 -5.38 19.13 -3.10
N GLY A 128 -5.36 17.85 -3.50
CA GLY A 128 -4.39 16.86 -3.04
C GLY A 128 -4.56 16.42 -1.58
N TRP A 129 -3.98 15.27 -1.25
CA TRP A 129 -3.90 14.79 0.13
C TRP A 129 -2.65 15.36 0.82
N ARG A 130 -2.66 15.44 2.16
CA ARG A 130 -1.47 15.69 2.99
C ARG A 130 -1.01 14.44 3.71
N SER A 131 -1.94 13.53 3.96
CA SER A 131 -1.71 12.30 4.71
C SER A 131 -2.45 11.14 4.07
N ILE A 132 -1.74 10.03 3.91
CA ILE A 132 -2.27 8.73 3.51
C ILE A 132 -2.07 7.77 4.68
N VAL A 133 -3.14 7.08 5.07
CA VAL A 133 -3.12 6.03 6.09
C VAL A 133 -3.36 4.69 5.40
N ILE A 134 -2.40 3.78 5.53
CA ILE A 134 -2.51 2.41 5.02
C ILE A 134 -2.95 1.51 6.17
N ALA A 135 -4.20 1.04 6.14
CA ALA A 135 -4.71 0.04 7.06
C ALA A 135 -4.50 -1.38 6.53
N THR A 136 -3.91 -2.23 7.36
CA THR A 136 -3.64 -3.65 7.06
C THR A 136 -3.65 -4.46 8.35
N ASP A 137 -4.03 -5.74 8.27
CA ASP A 137 -3.87 -6.70 9.38
C ASP A 137 -2.47 -7.36 9.40
N SER A 138 -1.64 -7.07 8.40
CA SER A 138 -0.29 -7.61 8.30
C SER A 138 0.70 -6.87 9.19
N GLU A 139 1.13 -7.52 10.28
CA GLU A 139 2.26 -7.04 11.10
C GLU A 139 3.53 -6.89 10.26
N TYR A 140 3.74 -7.81 9.31
CA TYR A 140 4.90 -7.78 8.42
C TYR A 140 4.99 -6.47 7.64
N VAL A 141 3.85 -5.94 7.21
CA VAL A 141 3.76 -4.65 6.52
C VAL A 141 3.80 -3.49 7.52
N ALA A 142 2.90 -3.45 8.49
CA ALA A 142 2.73 -2.28 9.36
C ALA A 142 3.98 -2.01 10.22
N VAL A 143 4.54 -3.04 10.86
CA VAL A 143 5.76 -2.91 11.68
C VAL A 143 7.01 -2.93 10.80
N GLY A 144 6.97 -3.71 9.71
CA GLY A 144 8.09 -3.76 8.78
C GLY A 144 8.37 -2.42 8.13
N ALA A 145 7.36 -1.71 7.65
CA ALA A 145 7.51 -0.41 7.01
C ALA A 145 8.00 0.67 8.00
N THR A 146 7.49 0.64 9.23
CA THR A 146 7.69 1.72 10.22
C THR A 146 8.88 1.48 11.15
N SER A 147 9.45 0.27 11.18
CA SER A 147 10.58 -0.06 12.04
C SER A 147 11.68 -0.85 11.34
N TRP A 148 11.35 -1.98 10.71
CA TRP A 148 12.39 -2.89 10.20
C TRP A 148 13.07 -2.34 8.94
N ALA A 149 12.30 -1.77 8.00
CA ALA A 149 12.80 -1.23 6.75
C ALA A 149 13.84 -0.13 7.00
N THR A 150 13.60 0.76 7.95
CA THR A 150 14.56 1.78 8.39
C THR A 150 15.87 1.14 8.87
N LYS A 151 15.79 0.14 9.74
CA LYS A 151 16.97 -0.57 10.27
C LYS A 151 17.71 -1.35 9.18
N TRP A 152 16.97 -1.95 8.25
CA TRP A 152 17.53 -2.69 7.13
C TRP A 152 18.25 -1.77 6.16
N GLU A 153 17.66 -0.63 5.78
CA GLU A 153 18.31 0.32 4.87
C GLU A 153 19.59 0.89 5.48
N VAL A 154 19.54 1.36 6.73
CA VAL A 154 20.73 1.82 7.48
C VAL A 154 21.77 0.71 7.62
N GLY A 155 21.31 -0.54 7.80
CA GLY A 155 22.15 -1.73 7.91
C GLY A 155 22.61 -2.33 6.58
N GLY A 156 22.47 -1.61 5.45
CA GLY A 156 22.92 -2.04 4.12
C GLY A 156 22.15 -3.24 3.56
N TRP A 157 20.87 -3.37 3.91
CA TRP A 157 19.96 -4.45 3.53
C TRP A 157 20.41 -5.86 3.92
N LYS A 158 21.16 -5.97 5.01
CA LYS A 158 21.59 -7.25 5.58
C LYS A 158 20.93 -7.48 6.94
N THR A 159 20.52 -8.72 7.20
CA THR A 159 20.02 -9.18 8.51
C THR A 159 20.80 -10.40 8.99
N TYR A 160 20.89 -10.61 10.30
CA TYR A 160 21.59 -11.77 10.86
C TYR A 160 20.66 -12.98 10.92
N ASP A 161 21.00 -14.05 10.21
CA ASP A 161 20.29 -15.32 10.31
C ASP A 161 20.88 -16.15 11.45
N ARG A 162 20.08 -16.38 12.49
CA ARG A 162 20.52 -17.15 13.67
C ARG A 162 20.73 -18.64 13.37
N LYS A 163 20.06 -19.21 12.37
CA LYS A 163 20.25 -20.63 12.03
C LYS A 163 21.53 -20.82 11.24
N LEU A 164 21.80 -19.93 10.30
CA LEU A 164 22.99 -19.96 9.44
C LEU A 164 24.21 -19.28 10.09
N GLN A 165 24.02 -18.62 11.24
CA GLN A 165 25.06 -17.90 11.98
C GLN A 165 25.85 -16.91 11.11
N ARG A 166 25.18 -16.24 10.17
CA ARG A 166 25.80 -15.26 9.26
C ARG A 166 24.83 -14.16 8.84
N ARG A 167 25.37 -13.05 8.36
CA ARG A 167 24.55 -12.02 7.70
C ARG A 167 24.09 -12.52 6.34
N ILE A 168 22.81 -12.34 6.07
CA ILE A 168 22.15 -12.64 4.80
C ILE A 168 21.40 -11.42 4.30
N ASP A 169 21.05 -11.42 3.03
CA ASP A 169 20.19 -10.40 2.45
C ASP A 169 18.79 -10.44 3.07
N VAL A 170 18.21 -9.26 3.24
CA VAL A 170 16.83 -9.10 3.70
C VAL A 170 15.88 -9.67 2.65
N LYS A 171 14.93 -10.50 3.09
CA LYS A 171 13.90 -11.04 2.20
C LYS A 171 13.01 -9.93 1.66
N ASN A 172 12.63 -10.02 0.38
CA ASN A 172 11.80 -9.05 -0.33
C ASN A 172 12.38 -7.63 -0.36
N GLN A 173 13.72 -7.52 -0.28
CA GLN A 173 14.44 -6.24 -0.33
C GLN A 173 14.00 -5.38 -1.52
N ASP A 174 13.75 -6.00 -2.68
CA ASP A 174 13.31 -5.32 -3.90
C ASP A 174 11.99 -4.54 -3.70
N LEU A 175 11.00 -5.15 -3.05
CA LEU A 175 9.73 -4.50 -2.75
C LEU A 175 9.84 -3.49 -1.60
N TRP A 176 10.68 -3.75 -0.60
CA TRP A 176 10.93 -2.79 0.47
C TRP A 176 11.60 -1.52 -0.04
N GLN A 177 12.60 -1.65 -0.92
CA GLN A 177 13.26 -0.52 -1.57
C GLN A 177 12.26 0.28 -2.41
N LEU A 178 11.40 -0.39 -3.18
CA LEU A 178 10.36 0.28 -3.95
C LEU A 178 9.34 1.00 -3.06
N LEU A 179 8.89 0.37 -1.97
CA LEU A 179 7.99 0.99 -0.99
C LEU A 179 8.60 2.31 -0.45
N LEU A 180 9.85 2.26 0.01
CA LEU A 180 10.53 3.45 0.55
C LEU A 180 10.72 4.53 -0.51
N ALA A 181 11.01 4.15 -1.76
CA ALA A 181 11.10 5.09 -2.87
C ALA A 181 9.77 5.81 -3.15
N GLU A 182 8.64 5.09 -3.20
CA GLU A 182 7.31 5.70 -3.40
C GLU A 182 6.90 6.57 -2.20
N VAL A 183 7.22 6.18 -0.97
CA VAL A 183 6.99 7.01 0.23
C VAL A 183 7.77 8.34 0.13
N ARG A 184 9.05 8.29 -0.25
CA ARG A 184 9.89 9.50 -0.40
C ARG A 184 9.40 10.39 -1.52
N LYS A 185 8.97 9.80 -2.64
CA LYS A 185 8.37 10.54 -3.76
C LYS A 185 7.12 11.28 -3.32
N LEU A 186 6.23 10.65 -2.56
CA LEU A 186 5.04 11.30 -2.01
C LEU A 186 5.39 12.39 -0.99
N HIS A 187 6.35 12.13 -0.10
CA HIS A 187 6.81 13.12 0.87
C HIS A 187 7.40 14.37 0.20
N SER A 188 8.19 14.20 -0.87
CA SER A 188 8.72 15.34 -1.65
C SER A 188 7.63 16.22 -2.28
N ARG A 189 6.40 15.69 -2.39
CA ARG A 189 5.20 16.38 -2.87
C ARG A 189 4.27 16.84 -1.74
N GLY A 190 4.74 16.77 -0.49
CA GLY A 190 3.98 17.19 0.70
C GLY A 190 2.92 16.18 1.16
N VAL A 191 3.04 14.90 0.77
CA VAL A 191 2.14 13.83 1.18
C VAL A 191 2.85 12.85 2.12
N ASN A 192 2.42 12.80 3.36
CA ASN A 192 2.91 11.85 4.37
C ASN A 192 2.23 10.50 4.23
N VAL A 193 2.95 9.42 4.54
CA VAL A 193 2.42 8.05 4.54
C VAL A 193 2.59 7.44 5.92
N SER A 194 1.49 6.92 6.47
CA SER A 194 1.45 6.24 7.75
C SER A 194 0.82 4.85 7.61
N PHE A 195 1.15 3.95 8.54
CA PHE A 195 0.64 2.58 8.55
C PHE A 195 -0.14 2.32 9.83
N TRP A 196 -1.32 1.73 9.69
CA TRP A 196 -2.17 1.33 10.80
C TRP A 196 -2.39 -0.17 10.78
N ARG A 197 -1.87 -0.87 11.81
CA ARG A 197 -2.21 -2.27 12.02
C ARG A 197 -3.63 -2.35 12.60
N ILE A 198 -4.54 -2.97 11.86
CA ILE A 198 -5.94 -3.17 12.27
C ILE A 198 -6.24 -4.66 12.48
N PRO A 199 -7.26 -5.00 13.28
CA PRO A 199 -7.76 -6.37 13.35
C PRO A 199 -8.27 -6.89 11.99
N ARG A 200 -8.09 -8.20 11.72
CA ARG A 200 -8.41 -8.83 10.42
C ARG A 200 -9.87 -8.69 10.03
N GLU A 201 -10.77 -8.73 11.00
CA GLU A 201 -12.21 -8.56 10.84
C GLU A 201 -12.57 -7.21 10.22
N LEU A 202 -11.76 -6.17 10.46
CA LEU A 202 -11.94 -4.84 9.90
C LEU A 202 -11.36 -4.72 8.47
N ASN A 203 -10.58 -5.71 8.01
CA ASN A 203 -9.95 -5.76 6.68
C ASN A 203 -10.60 -6.77 5.72
N SER A 204 -11.79 -7.27 6.06
CA SER A 204 -12.46 -8.40 5.36
C SER A 204 -12.65 -8.20 3.86
N ARG A 205 -12.86 -6.96 3.40
CA ARG A 205 -13.05 -6.68 1.97
C ARG A 205 -11.76 -6.79 1.17
N ALA A 206 -10.64 -6.29 1.69
CA ALA A 206 -9.36 -6.42 1.01
C ALA A 206 -8.93 -7.90 0.96
N ASP A 207 -9.05 -8.61 2.09
CA ASP A 207 -8.79 -10.06 2.18
C ASP A 207 -9.60 -10.88 1.17
N LYS A 208 -10.92 -10.63 1.10
CA LYS A 208 -11.79 -11.31 0.15
C LYS A 208 -11.30 -11.14 -1.29
N PHE A 209 -11.02 -9.91 -1.70
CA PHE A 209 -10.61 -9.62 -3.07
C PHE A 209 -9.21 -10.15 -3.40
N ALA A 210 -8.26 -10.08 -2.46
CA ALA A 210 -6.93 -10.65 -2.63
C ALA A 210 -7.02 -12.18 -2.84
N ARG A 211 -7.88 -12.87 -2.06
CA ARG A 211 -8.12 -14.31 -2.18
C ARG A 211 -8.81 -14.69 -3.50
N GLU A 212 -9.85 -13.95 -3.90
CA GLU A 212 -10.53 -14.18 -5.18
C GLU A 212 -9.57 -14.07 -6.36
N VAL A 213 -8.68 -13.08 -6.32
CA VAL A 213 -7.64 -12.92 -7.34
C VAL A 213 -6.66 -14.08 -7.31
N ALA A 214 -6.19 -14.49 -6.13
CA ALA A 214 -5.27 -15.62 -5.99
C ALA A 214 -5.85 -16.95 -6.49
N GLN A 215 -7.18 -17.08 -6.53
CA GLN A 215 -7.90 -18.25 -7.05
C GLN A 215 -8.18 -18.18 -8.55
N SER A 216 -8.26 -16.98 -9.13
CA SER A 216 -8.53 -16.81 -10.55
C SER A 216 -7.25 -16.90 -11.37
N GLU A 217 -7.15 -17.92 -12.23
CA GLU A 217 -6.07 -17.98 -13.22
C GLU A 217 -6.24 -16.85 -14.26
N GLY A 218 -5.17 -16.10 -14.54
CA GLY A 218 -5.12 -15.19 -15.68
C GLY A 218 -5.74 -13.79 -15.50
N ARG A 219 -5.91 -13.27 -14.27
CA ARG A 219 -6.15 -11.82 -14.10
C ARG A 219 -4.89 -11.04 -14.53
N PRO A 220 -5.04 -9.93 -15.28
CA PRO A 220 -3.91 -9.17 -15.78
C PRO A 220 -3.03 -8.67 -14.63
N ASP A 221 -1.74 -8.57 -14.91
CA ASP A 221 -0.78 -7.85 -14.05
C ASP A 221 -1.31 -6.44 -13.78
N TYR A 222 -0.97 -5.87 -12.63
CA TYR A 222 -1.31 -4.48 -12.38
C TYR A 222 -0.48 -3.57 -13.27
N GLU A 223 -1.08 -3.09 -14.35
CA GLU A 223 -0.55 -1.95 -15.08
C GLU A 223 -0.71 -0.71 -14.21
N VAL A 224 0.39 0.03 -14.01
CA VAL A 224 0.34 1.34 -13.38
C VAL A 224 -0.67 2.17 -14.15
N ILE A 225 -1.80 2.49 -13.51
CA ILE A 225 -2.78 3.40 -14.08
C ILE A 225 -2.15 4.79 -14.05
N ILE A 226 -1.41 5.13 -15.10
CA ILE A 226 -1.02 6.52 -15.38
C ILE A 226 -2.33 7.23 -15.72
N PRO A 227 -2.76 8.25 -14.96
CA PRO A 227 -3.96 9.00 -15.31
C PRO A 227 -3.75 9.67 -16.66
N THR A 228 -4.41 9.17 -17.70
CA THR A 228 -4.51 9.86 -18.98
C THR A 228 -5.55 10.97 -18.88
N GLY A 229 -5.12 12.11 -18.34
CA GLY A 229 -5.78 13.39 -18.60
C GLY A 229 -7.12 13.65 -17.89
N PRO A 230 -7.66 14.86 -18.05
CA PRO A 230 -8.61 15.46 -17.12
C PRO A 230 -10.00 14.85 -17.26
N VAL A 231 -10.67 14.69 -16.13
CA VAL A 231 -12.13 14.47 -16.09
C VAL A 231 -12.77 15.68 -16.75
N GLY A 232 -13.28 15.48 -17.96
CA GLY A 232 -14.02 16.50 -18.70
C GLY A 232 -15.17 17.00 -17.85
N ILE A 233 -15.06 18.24 -17.37
CA ILE A 233 -16.20 18.99 -16.88
C ILE A 233 -17.04 19.27 -18.11
N GLY A 234 -18.05 18.44 -18.33
CA GLY A 234 -19.10 18.72 -19.29
C GLY A 234 -19.89 19.94 -18.81
N SER A 235 -19.40 21.13 -19.12
CA SER A 235 -20.24 22.31 -19.23
C SER A 235 -21.18 22.09 -20.40
N LYS A 236 -22.44 21.75 -20.12
CA LYS A 236 -23.50 21.92 -21.11
C LYS A 236 -23.93 23.39 -21.13
N PRO A 237 -24.14 23.99 -22.32
CA PRO A 237 -24.90 25.23 -22.44
C PRO A 237 -26.37 25.01 -22.05
#